data_AF-A8P2C4-F1
#
_entry.id   AF-A8P2C4-F1
#
_cell.length_a   1.000
_cell.length_b   1.000
_cell.length_c   1.000
_cell.angle_alpha   90.00
_cell.angle_beta   90.00
_cell.angle_gamma   90.00
#
_symmetry.space_group_name_H-M   'P 1'
#
loop_
_entity.id
_entity.type
_entity.pdbx_description
1 polymer ?
#
loop_
_entity_poly.entity_id
_entity_poly.type
_entity_poly.pdbx_seq_one_letter_code
_entity_poly.pdbx_strand_id
1 'polypeptide(L)'
;MPIGPLTRRSLKSWVEVKPELLVAVDIGTTYSAVSLCIRTYGPNGSSNVEVITSWPKQALKNIKEPSVVCYDLDGTLNPEGFGSGAFDDADVVDQIDQGKLIKVQWWKLAFRPDHLPPIAGLEDYLPDFNKGLNINVETVLRDYLMLDMICQCVEV
;
A
#
# COMPACT_ATOMS: atom_id res chain seq x y z
N MET A 1 -57.01 25.26 -35.22
CA MET A 1 -56.12 24.08 -35.29
C MET A 1 -56.01 23.49 -33.89
N PRO A 2 -56.27 22.19 -33.69
CA PRO A 2 -56.05 21.57 -32.39
C PRO A 2 -54.55 21.32 -32.19
N ILE A 3 -54.07 21.63 -30.99
CA ILE A 3 -52.70 21.37 -30.56
C ILE A 3 -52.63 19.88 -30.23
N GLY A 4 -51.87 19.10 -31.00
CA GLY A 4 -51.67 17.67 -30.76
C GLY A 4 -50.97 17.40 -29.41
N PRO A 5 -51.06 16.18 -28.87
CA PRO A 5 -50.51 15.87 -27.55
C PRO A 5 -49.00 16.06 -27.55
N LEU A 6 -48.51 16.77 -26.53
CA LEU A 6 -47.08 16.90 -26.24
C LEU A 6 -46.50 15.49 -26.08
N THR A 7 -45.68 15.07 -27.04
CA THR A 7 -44.93 13.83 -26.95
C THR A 7 -44.05 13.91 -25.71
N ARG A 8 -44.17 12.89 -24.85
CA ARG A 8 -43.39 12.69 -23.63
C ARG A 8 -41.91 12.66 -24.01
N ARG A 9 -41.25 13.82 -24.06
CA ARG A 9 -39.80 13.92 -24.14
C ARG A 9 -39.28 13.25 -22.89
N SER A 10 -38.92 11.98 -23.04
CA SER A 10 -38.16 11.19 -22.10
C SER A 10 -36.87 11.96 -21.80
N LEU A 11 -36.90 12.77 -20.74
CA LEU A 11 -35.71 13.25 -20.07
C LEU A 11 -35.02 12.01 -19.50
N LYS A 12 -34.23 11.32 -20.32
CA LYS A 12 -33.17 10.45 -19.82
C LYS A 12 -32.20 11.42 -19.15
N SER A 13 -32.35 11.60 -17.85
CA SER A 13 -31.32 12.21 -17.04
C SER A 13 -30.06 11.38 -17.29
N TRP A 14 -29.06 11.98 -17.93
CA TRP A 14 -27.73 11.40 -18.00
C TRP A 14 -27.23 11.35 -16.56
N VAL A 15 -27.44 10.22 -15.87
CA VAL A 15 -26.75 9.95 -14.62
C VAL A 15 -25.30 9.81 -15.01
N GLU A 16 -24.49 10.78 -14.61
CA GLU A 16 -23.04 10.75 -14.83
C GLU A 16 -22.50 9.48 -14.15
N VAL A 17 -22.06 8.52 -14.95
CA VAL A 17 -21.42 7.30 -14.45
C VAL A 17 -19.97 7.66 -14.15
N LYS A 18 -19.68 8.00 -12.89
CA LYS A 18 -18.30 8.20 -12.43
C LYS A 18 -17.70 6.87 -12.00
N PRO A 19 -16.65 6.37 -12.65
CA PRO A 19 -15.89 5.23 -12.15
C PRO A 19 -15.11 5.63 -10.90
N GLU A 20 -15.09 4.77 -9.90
CA GLU A 20 -14.29 4.90 -8.68
C GLU A 20 -13.33 3.70 -8.58
N LEU A 21 -12.05 3.96 -8.32
CA LEU A 21 -11.10 2.93 -7.96
C LEU A 21 -11.13 2.75 -6.44
N LEU A 22 -11.51 1.56 -6.00
CA LEU A 22 -11.40 1.13 -4.62
C LEU A 22 -10.14 0.28 -4.47
N VAL A 23 -9.28 0.66 -3.52
CA VAL A 23 -8.07 -0.08 -3.15
C VAL A 23 -8.28 -0.62 -1.73
N ALA A 24 -8.22 -1.94 -1.58
CA ALA A 24 -8.23 -2.59 -0.28
C ALA A 24 -6.83 -3.11 0.02
N VAL A 25 -6.29 -2.68 1.17
CA VAL A 25 -4.93 -2.98 1.59
C VAL A 25 -4.97 -3.81 2.87
N ASP A 26 -4.44 -5.02 2.83
CA ASP A 26 -4.12 -5.81 4.03
C ASP A 26 -2.67 -5.55 4.41
N ILE A 27 -2.46 -4.72 5.45
CA ILE A 27 -1.12 -4.42 5.96
C ILE A 27 -0.78 -5.46 7.02
N GLY A 28 0.10 -6.41 6.73
CA GLY A 28 0.55 -7.37 7.73
C GLY A 28 1.75 -6.89 8.54
N THR A 29 2.16 -7.69 9.51
CA THR A 29 3.43 -7.47 10.23
C THR A 29 4.62 -7.92 9.39
N THR A 30 4.46 -9.00 8.61
CA THR A 30 5.52 -9.62 7.80
C THR A 30 5.28 -9.43 6.31
N TYR A 31 4.04 -9.63 5.88
CA TYR A 31 3.64 -9.51 4.48
C TYR A 31 2.30 -8.79 4.37
N SER A 32 2.15 -7.99 3.33
CA SER A 32 0.93 -7.28 2.97
C SER A 32 0.40 -7.77 1.63
N ALA A 33 -0.84 -7.40 1.30
CA ALA A 33 -1.45 -7.66 -0.01
C ALA A 33 -2.44 -6.56 -0.38
N VAL A 34 -2.68 -6.40 -1.69
CA VAL A 34 -3.63 -5.41 -2.22
C VAL A 34 -4.63 -6.08 -3.16
N SER A 35 -5.87 -5.60 -3.09
CA SER A 35 -6.90 -5.84 -4.11
C SER A 35 -7.51 -4.54 -4.57
N LEU A 36 -7.93 -4.52 -5.84
CA LEU A 36 -8.46 -3.37 -6.55
C LEU A 36 -9.88 -3.68 -7.01
N CYS A 37 -10.72 -2.66 -7.10
CA CYS A 37 -12.04 -2.78 -7.70
C CYS A 37 -12.40 -1.47 -8.39
N ILE A 38 -12.64 -1.53 -9.70
CA ILE A 38 -13.25 -0.42 -10.43
C ILE A 38 -14.77 -0.55 -10.26
N ARG A 39 -15.35 0.39 -9.51
CA ARG A 39 -16.79 0.46 -9.25
C ARG A 39 -17.42 1.49 -10.16
N THR A 40 -18.51 1.10 -10.84
CA THR A 40 -19.35 2.00 -11.62
C THR A 40 -20.76 2.04 -11.01
N TYR A 41 -21.38 3.22 -10.97
CA TYR A 41 -22.74 3.38 -10.45
C TYR A 41 -23.78 3.38 -11.56
N GLY A 42 -24.98 2.88 -11.27
CA GLY A 42 -26.15 2.95 -12.15
C GLY A 42 -26.83 1.60 -12.37
N PRO A 43 -27.88 1.56 -13.22
CA PRO A 43 -28.70 0.36 -13.45
C PRO A 43 -27.93 -0.86 -13.97
N ASN A 44 -26.73 -0.65 -14.53
CA ASN A 44 -25.82 -1.69 -15.01
C ASN A 44 -24.42 -1.57 -14.37
N GLY A 45 -24.31 -0.90 -13.22
CA GLY A 45 -23.05 -0.78 -12.50
C GLY A 45 -22.53 -2.16 -12.10
N SER A 46 -21.28 -2.44 -12.44
CA SER A 46 -20.58 -3.65 -12.03
C SER A 46 -19.38 -3.32 -11.15
N SER A 47 -18.99 -4.27 -10.32
CA SER A 47 -17.78 -4.21 -9.49
C SER A 47 -17.14 -5.59 -9.55
N ASN A 48 -15.92 -5.66 -10.10
CA ASN A 48 -15.10 -6.86 -10.05
C ASN A 48 -13.91 -6.56 -9.15
N VAL A 49 -13.72 -7.41 -8.14
CA VAL A 49 -12.54 -7.34 -7.29
C VAL A 49 -11.44 -8.12 -7.98
N GLU A 50 -10.33 -7.45 -8.24
CA GLU A 50 -9.10 -8.01 -8.76
C GLU A 50 -8.05 -7.97 -7.66
N VAL A 51 -7.18 -8.97 -7.63
CA VAL A 51 -6.13 -9.08 -6.61
C VAL A 51 -4.79 -8.91 -7.30
N ILE A 52 -3.88 -8.16 -6.67
CA ILE A 52 -2.51 -8.05 -7.18
C ILE A 52 -1.84 -9.42 -7.06
N THR A 53 -1.38 -9.96 -8.19
CA THR A 53 -0.83 -11.34 -8.26
C THR A 53 0.69 -11.38 -8.26
N SER A 54 1.35 -10.23 -8.44
CA SER A 54 2.79 -10.07 -8.39
C SER A 54 3.14 -8.61 -8.16
N TRP A 55 4.28 -8.39 -7.52
CA TRP A 55 4.83 -7.06 -7.26
C TRP A 55 6.13 -6.84 -8.04
N PRO A 56 6.47 -5.59 -8.38
CA PRO A 56 7.80 -5.21 -8.83
C PRO A 56 8.92 -5.83 -7.98
N LYS A 57 10.05 -6.15 -8.63
CA LYS A 57 11.28 -6.67 -8.00
C LYS A 57 11.17 -8.03 -7.30
N GLN A 58 9.99 -8.63 -7.24
CA GLN A 58 9.87 -10.01 -6.77
C GLN A 58 10.63 -10.97 -7.67
N ALA A 59 11.54 -11.75 -7.09
CA ALA A 59 12.23 -12.82 -7.82
C ALA A 59 11.24 -13.90 -8.30
N LEU A 60 10.19 -14.17 -7.51
CA LEU A 60 9.10 -15.08 -7.83
C LEU A 60 7.76 -14.38 -7.62
N LYS A 61 6.88 -14.42 -8.63
CA LYS A 61 5.55 -13.81 -8.55
C LYS A 61 4.76 -14.31 -7.34
N ASN A 62 4.33 -13.39 -6.48
CA ASN A 62 3.53 -13.69 -5.32
C ASN A 62 2.50 -12.58 -5.05
N ILE A 63 1.32 -12.97 -4.57
CA ILE A 63 0.28 -12.04 -4.08
C ILE A 63 0.75 -11.24 -2.87
N LYS A 64 1.63 -11.82 -2.06
CA LYS A 64 2.15 -11.22 -0.82
C LYS A 64 3.41 -10.42 -1.09
N GLU A 65 3.46 -9.22 -0.54
CA GLU A 65 4.64 -8.35 -0.55
C GLU A 65 5.21 -8.18 0.85
N PRO A 66 6.53 -8.27 1.09
CA PRO A 66 7.10 -8.03 2.41
C PRO A 66 6.70 -6.67 3.00
N SER A 67 6.37 -6.61 4.29
CA SER A 67 6.04 -5.37 4.99
C SER A 67 7.31 -4.65 5.46
N VAL A 68 8.16 -4.24 4.52
CA VAL A 68 9.50 -3.70 4.78
C VAL A 68 9.74 -2.39 4.04
N VAL A 69 10.45 -1.47 4.68
CA VAL A 69 10.92 -0.20 4.12
C VAL A 69 12.39 -0.02 4.49
N CYS A 70 13.19 0.55 3.59
CA CYS A 70 14.58 0.89 3.86
C CYS A 70 14.79 2.39 3.81
N TYR A 71 15.67 2.87 4.69
CA TYR A 71 16.05 4.28 4.77
C TYR A 71 17.56 4.41 4.65
N ASP A 72 18.02 5.51 4.06
CA ASP A 72 19.40 5.94 4.15
C ASP A 72 19.75 6.33 5.60
N LEU A 73 21.05 6.46 5.87
CA LEU A 73 21.57 6.81 7.21
C LEU A 73 21.19 8.21 7.68
N ASP A 74 20.64 9.06 6.81
CA ASP A 74 20.10 10.37 7.17
C ASP A 74 18.58 10.36 7.42
N GLY A 75 17.95 9.19 7.30
CA GLY A 75 16.51 9.00 7.47
C GLY A 75 15.70 9.23 6.20
N THR A 76 16.35 9.46 5.05
CA THR A 76 15.68 9.56 3.75
C THR A 76 15.18 8.19 3.30
N LEU A 77 13.96 8.13 2.80
CA LEU A 77 13.37 6.91 2.27
C LEU A 77 14.10 6.45 1.00
N ASN A 78 14.59 5.22 1.00
CA ASN A 78 15.22 4.64 -0.17
C ASN A 78 14.13 4.15 -1.15
N PRO A 79 14.12 4.63 -2.42
CA PRO A 79 13.08 4.28 -3.38
C PRO A 79 13.25 2.86 -3.93
N GLU A 80 14.38 2.19 -3.69
CA GLU A 80 14.60 0.85 -4.20
C GLU A 80 14.33 -0.24 -3.16
N GLY A 81 14.55 0.07 -1.88
CA GLY A 81 14.48 -0.86 -0.76
C GLY A 81 13.14 -0.93 -0.03
N PHE A 82 12.04 -1.09 -0.76
CA PHE A 82 10.75 -1.46 -0.17
C PHE A 82 10.44 -2.93 -0.50
N GLY A 83 9.55 -3.55 0.28
CA GLY A 83 8.95 -4.82 -0.09
C GLY A 83 9.99 -5.89 -0.44
N SER A 84 9.80 -6.54 -1.59
CA SER A 84 10.71 -7.53 -2.16
C SER A 84 12.02 -6.92 -2.62
N GLY A 85 12.06 -5.63 -2.98
CA GLY A 85 13.31 -4.91 -3.26
C GLY A 85 14.31 -4.96 -2.10
N ALA A 86 13.85 -5.04 -0.84
CA ALA A 86 14.73 -5.20 0.32
C ALA A 86 15.34 -6.61 0.48
N PHE A 87 15.00 -7.57 -0.37
CA PHE A 87 15.43 -8.97 -0.29
C PHE A 87 15.95 -9.54 -1.62
N ASP A 88 15.35 -9.12 -2.74
CA ASP A 88 15.59 -9.69 -4.07
C ASP A 88 16.43 -8.76 -4.95
N ASP A 89 16.56 -7.47 -4.60
CA ASP A 89 17.45 -6.53 -5.30
C ASP A 89 18.86 -6.60 -4.72
N ALA A 90 19.81 -7.07 -5.53
CA ALA A 90 21.18 -7.32 -5.09
C ALA A 90 21.89 -6.06 -4.58
N ASP A 91 21.69 -4.90 -5.22
CA ASP A 91 22.35 -3.66 -4.83
C ASP A 91 21.79 -3.14 -3.50
N VAL A 92 20.49 -3.31 -3.27
CA VAL A 92 19.85 -2.97 -1.99
C VAL A 92 20.32 -3.90 -0.87
N VAL A 93 20.34 -5.21 -1.11
CA VAL A 93 20.78 -6.21 -0.15
C VAL A 93 22.24 -5.96 0.27
N ASP A 94 23.13 -5.72 -0.69
CA ASP A 94 24.53 -5.40 -0.41
C ASP A 94 24.67 -4.12 0.43
N GLN A 95 23.85 -3.11 0.18
CA GLN A 95 23.86 -1.88 0.96
C GLN A 95 23.33 -2.07 2.39
N ILE A 96 22.32 -2.93 2.59
CA ILE A 96 21.84 -3.31 3.92
C ILE A 96 22.94 -4.07 4.68
N ASP A 97 23.58 -5.04 4.04
CA ASP A 97 24.65 -5.85 4.65
C ASP A 97 25.89 -5.01 5.00
N GLN A 98 26.18 -3.99 4.21
CA GLN A 98 27.23 -3.01 4.48
C GLN A 98 26.83 -1.94 5.51
N GLY A 99 25.59 -1.97 6.02
CA GLY A 99 25.06 -1.00 6.98
C GLY A 99 24.91 0.41 6.41
N LYS A 100 24.74 0.54 5.09
CA LYS A 100 24.47 1.81 4.39
C LYS A 100 22.98 2.10 4.31
N LEU A 101 22.15 1.07 4.35
CA LEU A 101 20.70 1.17 4.46
C LEU A 101 20.22 0.59 5.78
N ILE A 102 19.19 1.23 6.33
CA ILE A 102 18.50 0.83 7.54
C ILE A 102 17.23 0.11 7.13
N LYS A 103 17.23 -1.22 7.23
CA LYS A 103 16.04 -2.03 6.98
C LYS A 103 15.09 -1.98 8.17
N VAL A 104 13.87 -1.53 7.92
CA VAL A 104 12.80 -1.41 8.91
C VAL A 104 11.74 -2.47 8.63
N GLN A 105 11.67 -3.47 9.51
CA GLN A 105 10.72 -4.59 9.44
C GLN A 105 9.93 -4.71 10.75
N TRP A 106 8.79 -5.40 10.71
CA TRP A 106 7.91 -5.60 11.88
C TRP A 106 7.43 -4.31 12.56
N TRP A 107 7.55 -3.16 11.88
CA TRP A 107 7.16 -1.83 12.37
C TRP A 107 5.69 -1.77 12.78
N LYS A 108 4.82 -2.59 12.18
CA LYS A 108 3.40 -2.68 12.56
C LYS A 108 3.20 -2.99 14.06
N LEU A 109 4.15 -3.70 14.68
CA LEU A 109 4.08 -4.01 16.11
C LEU A 109 4.22 -2.78 17.00
N ALA A 110 4.77 -1.67 16.50
CA ALA A 110 4.83 -0.40 17.23
C ALA A 110 3.46 0.32 17.30
N PHE A 111 2.47 -0.04 16.48
CA PHE A 111 1.08 0.45 16.62
C PHE A 111 0.29 -0.23 17.74
N ARG A 112 0.95 -1.11 18.50
CA ARG A 112 0.34 -1.84 19.59
C ARG A 112 -0.26 -0.85 20.62
N PRO A 113 -1.55 -0.97 20.95
CA PRO A 113 -2.18 -0.14 21.96
C PRO A 113 -1.59 -0.33 23.37
N ASP A 114 -1.43 0.76 24.11
CA ASP A 114 -0.84 0.79 25.46
C ASP A 114 -1.59 -0.08 26.49
N HIS A 115 -2.90 -0.29 26.30
CA HIS A 115 -3.73 -1.04 27.24
C HIS A 115 -3.54 -2.56 27.15
N LEU A 116 -2.79 -3.06 26.16
CA LEU A 116 -2.49 -4.48 26.06
C LEU A 116 -1.34 -4.87 27.02
N PRO A 117 -1.21 -6.13 27.44
CA PRO A 117 -0.09 -6.60 28.27
C PRO A 117 1.22 -6.65 27.50
N PRO A 118 2.35 -6.11 28.03
CA PRO A 118 3.61 -6.03 27.30
C PRO A 118 4.07 -7.41 26.84
N ILE A 119 4.66 -7.47 25.64
CA ILE A 119 5.21 -8.70 25.08
C ILE A 119 6.69 -8.68 25.42
N ALA A 120 7.14 -9.63 26.25
CA ALA A 120 8.53 -9.69 26.67
C ALA A 120 9.47 -9.82 25.46
N GLY A 121 10.46 -8.92 25.38
CA GLY A 121 11.46 -8.91 24.30
C GLY A 121 10.96 -8.30 23.00
N LEU A 122 9.76 -7.72 22.94
CA LEU A 122 9.27 -7.05 21.73
C LEU A 122 10.16 -5.88 21.35
N GLU A 123 10.69 -5.16 22.32
CA GLU A 123 11.55 -4.00 22.15
C GLU A 123 12.82 -4.34 21.35
N ASP A 124 13.32 -5.58 21.47
CA ASP A 124 14.49 -6.06 20.72
C ASP A 124 14.21 -6.26 19.22
N TYR A 125 12.92 -6.36 18.86
CA TYR A 125 12.43 -6.56 17.50
C TYR A 125 11.84 -5.29 16.88
N LEU A 126 11.56 -4.27 17.69
CA LEU A 126 11.09 -2.99 17.18
C LEU A 126 12.23 -2.24 16.51
N PRO A 127 11.97 -1.57 15.38
CA PRO A 127 12.95 -0.68 14.78
C PRO A 127 13.39 0.37 15.82
N ASP A 128 14.70 0.62 15.91
CA ASP A 128 15.23 1.67 16.78
C ASP A 128 14.95 3.04 16.17
N PHE A 129 13.73 3.52 16.36
CA PHE A 129 13.26 4.84 15.93
C PHE A 129 14.02 6.00 16.61
N ASN A 130 14.80 5.73 17.66
CA ASN A 130 15.40 6.74 18.53
C ASN A 130 16.82 7.17 18.12
N LYS A 131 17.41 6.63 17.04
CA LYS A 131 18.75 7.02 16.54
C LYS A 131 18.81 8.37 15.82
N GLY A 132 17.98 9.34 16.19
CA GLY A 132 18.07 10.72 15.67
C GLY A 132 17.69 10.90 14.20
N LEU A 133 17.13 9.88 13.55
CA LEU A 133 16.72 9.89 12.14
C LEU A 133 15.36 10.57 11.92
N ASN A 134 14.67 10.96 13.00
CA ASN A 134 13.33 11.56 12.97
C ASN A 134 12.28 10.69 12.22
N ILE A 135 12.51 9.37 12.18
CA ILE A 135 11.57 8.37 11.64
C ILE A 135 10.78 7.81 12.83
N ASN A 136 9.45 7.85 12.74
CA ASN A 136 8.54 7.18 13.67
C ASN A 136 7.65 6.19 12.90
N VAL A 137 6.85 5.41 13.64
CA VAL A 137 6.02 4.37 13.04
C VAL A 137 4.97 4.94 12.06
N GLU A 138 4.46 6.16 12.31
CA GLU A 138 3.52 6.84 11.42
C GLU A 138 4.17 7.22 10.09
N THR A 139 5.43 7.68 10.11
CA THR A 139 6.22 7.95 8.91
C THR A 139 6.46 6.67 8.13
N VAL A 140 6.82 5.56 8.79
CA VAL A 140 6.99 4.27 8.12
C VAL A 140 5.68 3.80 7.46
N LEU A 141 4.55 3.91 8.16
CA LEU A 141 3.24 3.57 7.59
C LEU A 141 2.92 4.44 6.36
N ARG A 142 3.16 5.75 6.44
CA ARG A 142 2.93 6.68 5.33
C ARG A 142 3.77 6.31 4.12
N ASP A 143 5.06 6.08 4.34
CA ASP A 143 6.03 5.79 3.29
C ASP A 143 5.74 4.42 2.65
N TYR A 144 5.42 3.42 3.47
CA TYR A 144 4.98 2.10 3.02
C TYR A 144 3.72 2.16 2.15
N LEU A 145 2.71 2.93 2.56
CA LEU A 145 1.49 3.07 1.76
C LEU A 145 1.72 3.81 0.44
N MET A 146 2.53 4.87 0.45
CA MET A 146 2.72 5.73 -0.72
C MET A 146 3.62 5.08 -1.77
N LEU A 147 4.81 4.59 -1.40
CA LEU A 147 5.78 4.08 -2.36
C LEU A 147 5.62 2.58 -2.68
N ASP A 148 5.23 1.78 -1.67
CA ASP A 148 5.09 0.34 -1.88
C ASP A 148 3.71 0.00 -2.44
N MET A 149 2.66 0.28 -1.66
CA MET A 149 1.37 -0.36 -1.92
C MET A 149 0.53 0.35 -2.98
N ILE A 150 0.55 1.69 -3.07
CA ILE A 150 -0.36 2.42 -3.97
C ILE A 150 0.31 2.74 -5.30
N CYS A 151 1.54 3.29 -5.31
CA CYS A 151 2.21 3.65 -6.56
C CYS A 151 2.42 2.43 -7.48
N GLN A 152 2.86 1.30 -6.93
CA GLN A 152 3.11 0.10 -7.73
C GLN A 152 1.83 -0.56 -8.28
N CYS A 153 0.68 -0.33 -7.64
CA CYS A 153 -0.59 -0.89 -8.09
C CYS A 153 -1.26 -0.09 -9.23
N VAL A 154 -0.89 1.19 -9.40
CA VAL A 154 -1.53 2.10 -10.36
C VAL A 154 -0.70 2.30 -11.63
N GLU A 155 0.58 1.94 -11.61
CA GLU A 155 1.48 2.01 -12.78
C GLU A 155 1.47 0.75 -13.67
N VAL A 156 0.61 -0.24 -13.38
CA VAL A 156 0.47 -1.48 -14.17
C VAL A 156 -0.49 -1.32 -15.34
#